data_AF-A0A920GVD1-F1
#
_entry.id   AF-A0A920GVD1-F1
#
_cell.length_a   1.000
_cell.length_b   1.000
_cell.length_c   1.000
_cell.angle_alpha   90.00
_cell.angle_beta   90.00
_cell.angle_gamma   90.00
#
_symmetry.space_group_name_H-M   'P 1'
#
loop_
_entity.id
_entity.type
_entity.pdbx_description
1 polymer ?
#
loop_
_entity_poly.entity_id
_entity_poly.type
_entity_poly.pdbx_seq_one_letter_code
_entity_poly.pdbx_strand_id
1 'polypeptide(L)'
;MLKLHFAPNSRAGRILWLLEELELPYELNKMAFSPTDLKSDEHRARHPLGRVPVLEDGDIQIWESGAITDYILEKHKNGGLKPSVDSEHFAKYLQWFHYCEGMVMPPMNTIVVHTVLLPPERRDETVLGQAQRLLNNALKPVNENLEGKDYLIGDFSGADIMLGHSCFMSNRLGCVSDDMSNIKAYVERLESRPAFKKAIETQ
;
A
#
# COMPACT_ATOMS: atom_id res chain seq x y z
N MET A 1 3.02 -18.83 -13.47
CA MET A 1 2.88 -18.94 -12.00
C MET A 1 3.29 -17.60 -11.44
N LEU A 2 2.52 -17.03 -10.53
CA LEU A 2 2.83 -15.73 -9.94
C LEU A 2 3.99 -15.88 -8.96
N LYS A 3 4.97 -14.97 -9.02
CA LYS A 3 6.04 -14.88 -8.03
C LYS A 3 6.17 -13.45 -7.55
N LEU A 4 6.06 -13.25 -6.23
CA LEU A 4 6.14 -11.95 -5.59
C LEU A 4 7.49 -11.77 -4.91
N HIS A 5 8.22 -10.72 -5.28
CA HIS A 5 9.41 -10.26 -4.57
C HIS A 5 9.00 -9.31 -3.46
N PHE A 6 9.22 -9.76 -2.22
CA PHE A 6 8.66 -9.18 -1.01
C PHE A 6 9.75 -8.84 0.00
N ALA A 7 9.56 -7.72 0.69
CA ALA A 7 10.24 -7.43 1.94
C ALA A 7 9.21 -6.93 2.96
N PRO A 8 9.33 -7.31 4.24
CA PRO A 8 8.37 -6.93 5.27
C PRO A 8 8.33 -5.42 5.50
N ASN A 9 7.22 -4.92 6.03
CA ASN A 9 7.01 -3.48 6.33
C ASN A 9 7.21 -2.58 5.09
N SER A 10 6.91 -3.08 3.89
CA SER A 10 7.03 -2.36 2.62
C SER A 10 5.71 -2.35 1.84
N ARG A 11 5.67 -1.61 0.72
CA ARG A 11 4.54 -1.63 -0.22
C ARG A 11 4.26 -3.02 -0.81
N ALA A 12 5.19 -3.97 -0.71
CA ALA A 12 4.95 -5.35 -1.15
C ALA A 12 3.87 -6.06 -0.32
N GLY A 13 3.62 -5.60 0.91
CA GLY A 13 2.49 -6.06 1.73
C GLY A 13 1.14 -5.87 1.05
N ARG A 14 0.97 -4.83 0.23
CA ARG A 14 -0.25 -4.60 -0.56
C ARG A 14 -0.52 -5.76 -1.53
N ILE A 15 0.52 -6.22 -2.22
CA ILE A 15 0.38 -7.26 -3.24
C ILE A 15 0.21 -8.63 -2.58
N LEU A 16 0.95 -8.89 -1.50
CA LEU A 16 0.74 -10.11 -0.73
C LEU A 16 -0.70 -10.16 -0.19
N TRP A 17 -1.20 -9.05 0.36
CA TRP A 17 -2.59 -8.95 0.83
C TRP A 17 -3.60 -9.19 -0.30
N LEU A 18 -3.40 -8.58 -1.47
CA LEU A 18 -4.25 -8.81 -2.63
C LEU A 18 -4.29 -10.28 -3.07
N LEU A 19 -3.13 -10.93 -3.15
CA LEU A 19 -3.04 -12.33 -3.55
C LEU A 19 -3.77 -13.25 -2.56
N GLU A 20 -3.68 -12.94 -1.26
CA GLU A 20 -4.40 -13.66 -0.20
C GLU A 20 -5.92 -13.43 -0.26
N GLU A 21 -6.38 -12.19 -0.46
CA GLU A 21 -7.82 -11.87 -0.61
C GLU A 21 -8.44 -12.58 -1.83
N LEU A 22 -7.65 -12.74 -2.90
CA LEU A 22 -8.08 -13.41 -4.12
C LEU A 22 -7.86 -14.93 -4.08
N GLU A 23 -7.22 -15.45 -3.03
CA GLU A 23 -6.84 -16.86 -2.91
C GLU A 23 -6.04 -17.37 -4.12
N LEU A 24 -5.18 -16.50 -4.69
CA LEU A 24 -4.36 -16.85 -5.86
C LEU A 24 -3.12 -17.65 -5.42
N PRO A 25 -2.71 -18.69 -6.16
CA PRO A 25 -1.46 -19.39 -5.90
C PRO A 25 -0.26 -18.52 -6.32
N TYR A 26 0.73 -18.39 -5.45
CA TYR A 26 1.96 -17.64 -5.72
C TYR A 26 3.18 -18.27 -5.05
N GLU A 27 4.36 -17.96 -5.59
CA GLU A 27 5.64 -18.15 -4.92
C GLU A 27 6.07 -16.83 -4.26
N LEU A 28 6.58 -16.89 -3.03
CA LEU A 28 7.09 -15.72 -2.32
C LEU A 28 8.62 -15.74 -2.28
N ASN A 29 9.26 -14.84 -3.04
CA ASN A 29 10.67 -14.55 -2.83
C ASN A 29 10.80 -13.47 -1.76
N LYS A 30 11.13 -13.91 -0.55
CA LYS A 30 11.22 -13.05 0.64
C LYS A 30 12.65 -12.59 0.87
N MET A 31 12.82 -11.29 1.02
CA MET A 31 14.09 -10.61 1.28
C MET A 31 13.99 -9.77 2.55
N ALA A 32 15.11 -9.49 3.21
CA ALA A 32 15.13 -8.54 4.31
C ALA A 32 14.92 -7.11 3.78
N PHE A 33 14.26 -6.27 4.58
CA PHE A 33 14.17 -4.84 4.29
C PHE A 33 15.50 -4.15 4.65
N SER A 34 16.55 -4.45 3.89
CA SER A 34 17.92 -3.97 4.12
C SER A 34 18.54 -3.44 2.83
N PRO A 35 19.51 -2.50 2.90
CA PRO A 35 20.27 -2.10 1.73
C PRO A 35 21.01 -3.25 1.05
N THR A 36 21.49 -4.24 1.81
CA THR A 36 22.23 -5.39 1.28
C THR A 36 21.37 -6.20 0.31
N ASP A 37 20.13 -6.49 0.69
CA ASP A 37 19.24 -7.32 -0.13
C ASP A 37 18.62 -6.49 -1.25
N LEU A 38 18.04 -5.33 -0.92
CA LEU A 38 17.32 -4.47 -1.87
C LEU A 38 18.24 -3.82 -2.91
N LYS A 39 19.55 -3.69 -2.62
CA LYS A 39 20.56 -3.20 -3.56
C LYS A 39 21.53 -4.30 -3.99
N SER A 40 21.16 -5.56 -3.88
CA SER A 40 21.92 -6.64 -4.53
C SER A 40 21.84 -6.51 -6.06
N ASP A 41 22.85 -6.99 -6.78
CA ASP A 41 22.79 -7.05 -8.25
C ASP A 41 21.63 -7.92 -8.73
N GLU A 42 21.37 -9.01 -8.00
CA GLU A 42 20.26 -9.93 -8.28
C GLU A 42 18.90 -9.23 -8.20
N HIS A 43 18.64 -8.41 -7.18
CA HIS A 43 17.37 -7.68 -7.09
C HIS A 43 17.31 -6.48 -8.03
N ARG A 44 18.44 -5.79 -8.28
CA ARG A 44 18.49 -4.71 -9.27
C ARG A 44 18.21 -5.18 -10.70
N ALA A 45 18.55 -6.43 -11.02
CA ALA A 45 18.18 -7.03 -12.30
C ALA A 45 16.66 -7.16 -12.48
N ARG A 46 15.88 -7.18 -11.38
CA ARG A 46 14.41 -7.24 -11.37
C ARG A 46 13.73 -5.88 -11.25
N HIS A 47 14.41 -4.93 -10.61
CA HIS A 47 13.89 -3.58 -10.41
C HIS A 47 15.00 -2.55 -10.58
N PRO A 48 14.90 -1.60 -11.53
CA PRO A 48 15.98 -0.65 -11.84
C PRO A 48 16.40 0.20 -10.62
N LEU A 49 15.45 0.54 -9.75
CA LEU A 49 15.69 1.27 -8.49
C LEU A 49 15.91 0.39 -7.24
N GLY A 50 15.93 -0.94 -7.37
CA GLY A 50 16.06 -1.86 -6.23
C GLY A 50 14.91 -1.72 -5.21
N ARG A 51 13.67 -1.54 -5.69
CA ARG A 51 12.47 -1.41 -4.83
C ARG A 51 11.64 -2.70 -4.88
N VAL A 52 10.72 -2.81 -3.94
CA VAL A 52 9.68 -3.84 -3.89
C VAL A 52 8.32 -3.14 -3.79
N PRO A 53 7.24 -3.74 -4.32
CA PRO A 53 7.16 -5.07 -4.94
C PRO A 53 7.71 -5.16 -6.37
N VAL A 54 8.09 -6.38 -6.76
CA VAL A 54 8.16 -6.84 -8.15
C VAL A 54 7.29 -8.09 -8.26
N LEU A 55 6.50 -8.20 -9.31
CA LEU A 55 5.73 -9.39 -9.64
C LEU A 55 6.28 -10.00 -10.94
N GLU A 56 6.54 -11.31 -10.91
CA GLU A 56 6.80 -12.12 -12.10
C GLU A 56 5.56 -12.98 -12.41
N ASP A 57 5.20 -13.08 -13.69
CA ASP A 57 4.12 -13.90 -14.21
C ASP A 57 4.55 -14.56 -15.54
N GLY A 58 5.25 -15.70 -15.41
CA GLY A 58 5.93 -16.31 -16.56
C GLY A 58 7.07 -15.41 -17.03
N ASP A 59 7.07 -15.03 -18.30
CA ASP A 59 8.08 -14.14 -18.89
C ASP A 59 7.82 -12.65 -18.62
N ILE A 60 6.68 -12.32 -18.00
CA ILE A 60 6.32 -10.94 -17.67
C ILE A 60 6.91 -10.58 -16.31
N GLN A 61 7.54 -9.43 -16.23
CA GLN A 61 7.97 -8.80 -14.99
C GLN A 61 7.40 -7.38 -14.91
N ILE A 62 6.78 -7.05 -13.79
CA ILE A 62 6.14 -5.75 -13.56
C ILE A 62 6.41 -5.25 -12.14
N TRP A 63 6.59 -3.94 -12.02
CA TRP A 63 6.78 -3.19 -10.78
C TRP A 63 5.76 -2.05 -10.71
N GLU A 64 5.77 -1.27 -9.62
CA GLU A 64 4.68 -0.40 -9.15
C GLU A 64 3.49 -1.16 -8.56
N SER A 65 3.21 -0.98 -7.27
CA SER A 65 2.14 -1.73 -6.59
C SER A 65 0.76 -1.44 -7.19
N GLY A 66 0.49 -0.19 -7.61
CA GLY A 66 -0.77 0.15 -8.28
C GLY A 66 -0.92 -0.57 -9.62
N ALA A 67 0.13 -0.61 -10.43
CA ALA A 67 0.11 -1.32 -11.70
C ALA A 67 -0.02 -2.84 -11.51
N ILE A 68 0.68 -3.40 -10.51
CA ILE A 68 0.56 -4.82 -10.16
C ILE A 68 -0.85 -5.16 -9.69
N THR A 69 -1.46 -4.34 -8.83
CA THR A 69 -2.84 -4.57 -8.38
C THR A 69 -3.79 -4.57 -9.56
N ASP A 70 -3.71 -3.56 -10.43
CA ASP A 70 -4.60 -3.47 -11.60
C ASP A 70 -4.41 -4.65 -12.56
N TYR A 71 -3.14 -5.03 -12.82
CA TYR A 71 -2.79 -6.18 -13.63
C TYR A 71 -3.36 -7.50 -13.09
N ILE A 72 -3.26 -7.75 -11.78
CA ILE A 72 -3.81 -8.96 -11.16
C ILE A 72 -5.34 -8.98 -11.29
N LEU A 73 -5.99 -7.85 -11.04
CA LEU A 73 -7.46 -7.73 -11.08
C LEU A 73 -8.03 -7.93 -12.49
N GLU A 74 -7.31 -7.47 -13.52
CA GLU A 74 -7.74 -7.61 -14.91
C GLU A 74 -7.35 -8.96 -15.54
N LYS A 75 -6.12 -9.43 -15.30
CA LYS A 75 -5.60 -10.62 -15.99
C LYS A 75 -5.92 -11.93 -15.29
N HIS A 76 -5.95 -11.93 -13.95
CA HIS A 76 -6.04 -13.17 -13.17
C HIS A 76 -7.39 -13.35 -12.51
N LYS A 77 -7.77 -12.43 -11.62
CA LYS A 77 -9.03 -12.53 -10.86
C LYS A 77 -9.42 -11.17 -10.31
N ASN A 78 -10.55 -10.63 -10.78
CA ASN A 78 -11.10 -9.38 -10.27
C ASN A 78 -11.62 -9.54 -8.82
N GLY A 79 -12.32 -10.64 -8.53
CA GLY A 79 -12.85 -10.92 -7.18
C GLY A 79 -13.84 -9.88 -6.65
N GLY A 80 -14.41 -9.02 -7.51
CA GLY A 80 -15.24 -7.89 -7.11
C GLY A 80 -14.45 -6.68 -6.61
N LEU A 81 -13.11 -6.73 -6.65
CA LEU A 81 -12.26 -5.68 -6.11
C LEU A 81 -12.03 -4.51 -7.06
N LYS A 82 -12.40 -4.63 -8.34
CA LYS A 82 -12.42 -3.50 -9.29
C LYS A 82 -13.79 -3.40 -9.95
N PRO A 83 -14.57 -2.33 -9.68
CA PRO A 83 -15.85 -2.13 -10.33
C PRO A 83 -15.74 -2.05 -11.86
N SER A 84 -16.78 -2.49 -12.56
CA SER A 84 -16.90 -2.27 -14.02
C SER A 84 -16.92 -0.78 -14.35
N VAL A 85 -16.49 -0.40 -15.55
CA VAL A 85 -16.53 0.98 -16.07
C VAL A 85 -17.94 1.59 -16.08
N ASP A 86 -18.98 0.74 -16.15
CA ASP A 86 -20.38 1.17 -16.11
C ASP A 86 -20.94 1.32 -14.68
N SER A 87 -20.15 0.96 -13.66
CA SER A 87 -20.55 1.09 -12.26
C SER A 87 -20.50 2.55 -11.79
N GLU A 88 -21.49 2.97 -11.01
CA GLU A 88 -21.48 4.28 -10.35
C GLU A 88 -20.29 4.46 -9.38
N HIS A 89 -19.73 3.36 -8.86
CA HIS A 89 -18.57 3.40 -7.98
C HIS A 89 -17.23 3.56 -8.72
N PHE A 90 -17.20 3.35 -10.04
CA PHE A 90 -15.95 3.32 -10.81
C PHE A 90 -15.14 4.61 -10.68
N ALA A 91 -15.80 5.77 -10.77
CA ALA A 91 -15.14 7.06 -10.66
C ALA A 91 -14.46 7.25 -9.29
N LYS A 92 -15.13 6.83 -8.21
CA LYS A 92 -14.58 6.91 -6.85
C LYS A 92 -13.50 5.87 -6.59
N TYR A 93 -13.65 4.67 -7.15
CA TYR A 93 -12.59 3.66 -7.14
C TYR A 93 -11.31 4.21 -7.77
N LEU A 94 -11.40 4.72 -9.00
CA LEU A 94 -10.26 5.26 -9.73
C LEU A 94 -9.61 6.42 -8.97
N GLN A 95 -10.43 7.33 -8.44
CA GLN A 95 -9.96 8.46 -7.62
C GLN A 95 -9.13 7.97 -6.43
N TRP A 96 -9.66 7.09 -5.58
CA TRP A 96 -8.98 6.66 -4.37
C TRP A 96 -7.80 5.73 -4.63
N PHE A 97 -7.87 4.92 -5.68
CA PHE A 97 -6.77 4.07 -6.13
C PHE A 97 -5.54 4.91 -6.48
N HIS A 98 -5.71 5.98 -7.26
CA HIS A 98 -4.61 6.88 -7.64
C HIS A 98 -4.23 7.90 -6.56
N TYR A 99 -5.19 8.32 -5.72
CA TYR A 99 -4.94 9.25 -4.61
C TYR A 99 -3.87 8.73 -3.65
N CYS A 100 -3.78 7.42 -3.47
CA CYS A 100 -2.75 6.76 -2.69
C CYS A 100 -1.33 7.23 -3.05
N GLU A 101 -0.93 7.06 -4.31
CA GLU A 101 0.42 7.43 -4.76
C GLU A 101 0.54 8.92 -5.10
N GLY A 102 -0.57 9.59 -5.45
CA GLY A 102 -0.58 11.01 -5.77
C GLY A 102 -0.45 11.93 -4.57
N MET A 103 -1.04 11.58 -3.42
CA MET A 103 -1.21 12.51 -2.29
C MET A 103 -0.72 11.98 -0.94
N VAL A 104 -0.91 10.68 -0.66
CA VAL A 104 -0.59 10.12 0.67
C VAL A 104 0.85 9.61 0.73
N MET A 105 1.29 8.86 -0.28
CA MET A 105 2.61 8.24 -0.26
C MET A 105 3.81 9.20 -0.40
N PRO A 106 3.73 10.33 -1.13
CA PRO A 106 4.85 11.27 -1.19
C PRO A 106 5.27 11.82 0.19
N PRO A 107 4.39 12.43 1.02
CA PRO A 107 4.78 12.87 2.36
C PRO A 107 5.13 11.70 3.28
N MET A 108 4.45 10.55 3.13
CA MET A 108 4.78 9.33 3.88
C MET A 108 6.23 8.88 3.66
N ASN A 109 6.69 8.87 2.41
CA ASN A 109 8.08 8.50 2.08
C ASN A 109 9.08 9.42 2.81
N THR A 110 8.81 10.73 2.83
CA THR A 110 9.66 11.70 3.56
C THR A 110 9.68 11.42 5.06
N ILE A 111 8.52 11.13 5.66
CA ILE A 111 8.44 10.75 7.09
C ILE A 111 9.27 9.50 7.36
N VAL A 112 9.13 8.44 6.55
CA VAL A 112 9.91 7.19 6.71
C VAL A 112 11.40 7.44 6.55
N VAL A 113 11.82 8.29 5.60
CA VAL A 113 13.23 8.66 5.43
C VAL A 113 13.77 9.32 6.70
N HIS A 114 13.03 10.28 7.26
CA HIS A 114 13.48 11.06 8.41
C HIS A 114 13.19 10.44 9.78
N THR A 115 12.50 9.29 9.84
CA THR A 115 12.22 8.59 11.12
C THR A 115 12.81 7.19 11.20
N VAL A 116 12.89 6.47 10.07
CA VAL A 116 13.31 5.06 10.01
C VAL A 116 14.65 4.90 9.31
N LEU A 117 14.85 5.53 8.16
CA LEU A 117 16.01 5.22 7.29
C LEU A 117 17.26 6.03 7.62
N LEU A 118 17.11 7.32 7.92
CA LEU A 118 18.25 8.18 8.25
C LEU A 118 18.67 7.99 9.71
N PRO A 119 19.99 7.94 9.98
CA PRO A 119 20.49 8.00 11.34
C PRO A 119 20.17 9.38 11.95
N PRO A 120 20.03 9.49 13.29
CA PRO A 120 19.54 10.69 13.95
C PRO A 120 20.20 12.00 13.51
N GLU A 121 21.52 12.00 13.33
CA GLU A 121 22.33 13.15 12.94
C GLU A 121 22.10 13.65 11.51
N ARG A 122 21.43 12.87 10.66
CA ARG A 122 21.08 13.25 9.29
C ARG A 122 19.61 13.63 9.12
N ARG A 123 18.82 13.58 10.19
CA ARG A 123 17.40 13.93 10.16
C ARG A 123 17.24 15.46 10.14
N ASP A 124 16.15 15.92 9.54
CA ASP A 124 15.79 17.32 9.46
C ASP A 124 14.37 17.47 9.98
N GLU A 125 14.24 18.12 11.14
CA GLU A 125 12.95 18.31 11.83
C GLU A 125 12.00 19.22 11.05
N THR A 126 12.53 20.17 10.27
CA THR A 126 11.70 21.07 9.45
C THR A 126 11.07 20.29 8.31
N VAL A 127 11.86 19.48 7.60
CA VAL A 127 11.39 18.60 6.52
C VAL A 127 10.39 17.58 7.06
N LEU A 128 10.70 16.95 8.20
CA LEU A 128 9.80 16.00 8.84
C LEU A 128 8.46 16.65 9.21
N GLY A 129 8.49 17.81 9.88
CA GLY A 129 7.27 18.51 10.27
C GLY A 129 6.43 18.98 9.08
N GLN A 130 7.06 19.39 7.98
CA GLN A 130 6.35 19.70 6.73
C GLN A 130 5.64 18.47 6.16
N ALA A 131 6.34 17.32 6.09
CA ALA A 131 5.78 16.08 5.59
C ALA A 131 4.63 15.57 6.47
N GLN A 132 4.74 15.67 7.80
CA GLN A 132 3.66 15.33 8.73
C GLN A 132 2.40 16.18 8.52
N ARG A 133 2.56 17.50 8.33
CA ARG A 133 1.42 18.40 8.03
C ARG A 133 0.78 18.07 6.68
N LEU A 134 1.58 17.78 5.66
CA LEU A 134 1.09 17.38 4.34
C LEU A 134 0.33 16.06 4.41
N LEU A 135 0.86 15.05 5.12
CA LEU A 135 0.18 13.78 5.30
C LEU A 135 -1.13 13.95 6.07
N ASN A 136 -1.13 14.69 7.18
CA ASN A 136 -2.36 14.97 7.93
C ASN A 136 -3.43 15.64 7.05
N ASN A 137 -3.05 16.65 6.25
CA ASN A 137 -3.98 17.28 5.31
C ASN A 137 -4.47 16.32 4.21
N ALA A 138 -3.60 15.43 3.71
CA ALA A 138 -3.99 14.43 2.72
C ALA A 138 -4.96 13.37 3.27
N LEU A 139 -4.95 13.11 4.58
CA LEU A 139 -5.83 12.16 5.25
C LEU A 139 -7.21 12.72 5.58
N LYS A 140 -7.37 14.05 5.75
CA LYS A 140 -8.67 14.69 6.00
C LYS A 140 -9.79 14.28 5.01
N PRO A 141 -9.61 14.40 3.68
CA PRO A 141 -10.66 13.99 2.74
C PRO A 141 -10.91 12.48 2.74
N VAL A 142 -9.94 11.66 3.17
CA VAL A 142 -10.13 10.22 3.33
C VAL A 142 -11.03 9.95 4.54
N ASN A 143 -10.77 10.63 5.67
CA ASN A 143 -11.58 10.53 6.87
C ASN A 143 -13.02 10.99 6.66
N GLU A 144 -13.21 12.10 5.95
CA GLU A 144 -14.54 12.61 5.57
C GLU A 144 -15.25 11.63 4.64
N ASN A 145 -14.56 11.08 3.63
CA ASN A 145 -15.16 10.11 2.72
C ASN A 145 -15.64 8.82 3.39
N LEU A 146 -15.00 8.42 4.49
CA LEU A 146 -15.33 7.22 5.28
C LEU A 146 -16.49 7.45 6.26
N GLU A 147 -17.00 8.67 6.40
CA GLU A 147 -18.19 8.91 7.20
C GLU A 147 -19.38 8.10 6.65
N GLY A 148 -19.96 7.24 7.51
CA GLY A 148 -21.07 6.37 7.14
C GLY A 148 -20.72 5.24 6.15
N LYS A 149 -19.42 4.96 5.91
CA LYS A 149 -18.99 3.87 5.02
C LYS A 149 -18.02 2.92 5.72
N ASP A 150 -18.12 1.65 5.37
CA ASP A 150 -17.17 0.64 5.85
C ASP A 150 -15.84 0.66 5.08
N TYR A 151 -15.89 1.00 3.78
CA TYR A 151 -14.74 1.03 2.86
C TYR A 151 -14.78 2.27 1.96
N LEU A 152 -13.68 2.54 1.25
CA LEU A 152 -13.47 3.80 0.53
C LEU A 152 -14.55 4.10 -0.52
N ILE A 153 -15.14 3.07 -1.12
CA ILE A 153 -16.20 3.20 -2.12
C ILE A 153 -17.56 2.65 -1.65
N GLY A 154 -17.67 2.29 -0.37
CA GLY A 154 -18.80 1.53 0.19
C GLY A 154 -18.41 0.08 0.44
N ASP A 155 -18.03 -0.64 -0.62
CA ASP A 155 -17.54 -2.02 -0.57
C ASP A 155 -16.01 -2.12 -0.60
N PHE A 156 -15.48 -3.24 -0.10
CA PHE A 156 -14.04 -3.52 -0.12
C PHE A 156 -13.53 -3.70 -1.55
N SER A 157 -12.43 -3.03 -1.88
CA SER A 157 -11.92 -2.96 -3.25
C SER A 157 -10.39 -2.86 -3.31
N GLY A 158 -9.84 -2.87 -4.53
CA GLY A 158 -8.43 -2.58 -4.79
C GLY A 158 -8.01 -1.17 -4.32
N ALA A 159 -8.95 -0.23 -4.17
CA ALA A 159 -8.64 1.06 -3.54
C ALA A 159 -8.27 0.89 -2.06
N ASP A 160 -8.90 -0.04 -1.35
CA ASP A 160 -8.60 -0.36 0.05
C ASP A 160 -7.26 -1.11 0.19
N ILE A 161 -6.94 -1.99 -0.76
CA ILE A 161 -5.60 -2.60 -0.86
C ILE A 161 -4.51 -1.52 -0.96
N MET A 162 -4.73 -0.50 -1.79
CA MET A 162 -3.76 0.57 -2.05
C MET A 162 -3.76 1.64 -0.95
N LEU A 163 -4.84 2.40 -0.84
CA LEU A 163 -4.96 3.53 0.08
C LEU A 163 -5.19 3.05 1.52
N GLY A 164 -5.95 1.99 1.73
CA GLY A 164 -6.19 1.44 3.07
C GLY A 164 -4.93 0.93 3.76
N HIS A 165 -4.04 0.24 3.04
CA HIS A 165 -2.69 -0.08 3.55
C HIS A 165 -1.92 1.19 3.96
N SER A 166 -2.07 2.29 3.20
CA SER A 166 -1.39 3.56 3.48
C SER A 166 -1.98 4.27 4.70
N CYS A 167 -3.30 4.16 4.92
CA CYS A 167 -3.97 4.59 6.15
C CYS A 167 -3.48 3.80 7.36
N PHE A 168 -3.38 2.47 7.25
CA PHE A 168 -2.79 1.62 8.30
C PHE A 168 -1.36 2.06 8.65
N MET A 169 -0.50 2.24 7.65
CA MET A 169 0.88 2.70 7.88
C MET A 169 0.92 4.11 8.48
N SER A 170 0.03 5.02 8.05
CA SER A 170 -0.10 6.36 8.64
C SER A 170 -0.48 6.30 10.12
N ASN A 171 -1.40 5.41 10.48
CA ASN A 171 -1.81 5.19 11.86
C ASN A 171 -0.64 4.64 12.69
N ARG A 172 0.05 3.63 12.18
CA ARG A 172 1.22 3.02 12.83
C ARG A 172 2.38 4.01 13.05
N LEU A 173 2.53 4.99 12.16
CA LEU A 173 3.53 6.07 12.29
C LEU A 173 3.05 7.25 13.15
N GLY A 174 1.87 7.15 13.78
CA GLY A 174 1.32 8.20 14.63
C GLY A 174 0.88 9.46 13.87
N CYS A 175 0.60 9.34 12.56
CA CYS A 175 0.23 10.47 11.70
C CYS A 175 -1.29 10.64 11.53
N VAL A 176 -2.08 9.68 12.02
CA VAL A 176 -3.55 9.80 12.12
C VAL A 176 -3.88 10.43 13.46
N SER A 177 -4.49 11.61 13.43
CA SER A 177 -4.85 12.37 14.63
C SER A 177 -6.10 11.81 15.33
N ASP A 178 -6.31 12.19 16.58
CA ASP A 178 -7.39 11.63 17.41
C ASP A 178 -8.80 11.97 16.92
N ASP A 179 -8.95 13.06 16.20
CA ASP A 179 -10.18 13.51 15.56
C ASP A 179 -10.51 12.73 14.27
N MET A 180 -9.57 11.94 13.71
CA MET A 180 -9.79 11.11 12.53
C MET A 180 -10.39 9.74 12.89
N SER A 181 -11.52 9.75 13.60
CA SER A 181 -12.20 8.54 14.10
C SER A 181 -12.60 7.56 12.99
N ASN A 182 -13.02 8.06 11.82
CA ASN A 182 -13.43 7.22 10.70
C ASN A 182 -12.25 6.42 10.13
N ILE A 183 -11.06 7.04 10.01
CA ILE A 183 -9.84 6.33 9.60
C ILE A 183 -9.43 5.30 10.64
N LYS A 184 -9.51 5.62 11.94
CA LYS A 184 -9.15 4.66 13.00
C LYS A 184 -10.05 3.41 12.95
N ALA A 185 -11.37 3.59 12.91
CA ALA A 185 -12.32 2.49 12.75
C ALA A 185 -12.13 1.72 11.43
N TYR A 186 -11.79 2.42 10.35
CA TYR A 186 -11.45 1.82 9.06
C TYR A 186 -10.20 0.94 9.13
N VAL A 187 -9.12 1.42 9.75
CA VAL A 187 -7.90 0.65 9.94
C VAL A 187 -8.16 -0.60 10.78
N GLU A 188 -8.89 -0.47 11.89
CA GLU A 188 -9.27 -1.63 12.72
C GLU A 188 -10.05 -2.68 11.93
N ARG A 189 -10.96 -2.24 11.05
CA ARG A 189 -11.71 -3.14 10.16
C ARG A 189 -10.78 -3.84 9.18
N LEU A 190 -9.82 -3.14 8.57
CA LEU A 190 -8.83 -3.74 7.67
C LEU A 190 -7.96 -4.77 8.39
N GLU A 191 -7.45 -4.41 9.58
CA GLU A 191 -6.62 -5.27 10.42
C GLU A 191 -7.37 -6.53 10.88
N SER A 192 -8.69 -6.49 10.96
CA SER A 192 -9.49 -7.67 11.31
C SER A 192 -9.51 -8.74 10.20
N ARG A 193 -9.19 -8.38 8.95
CA ARG A 193 -9.29 -9.29 7.79
C ARG A 193 -8.20 -10.37 7.84
N PRO A 194 -8.53 -11.67 7.68
CA PRO A 194 -7.54 -12.75 7.74
C PRO A 194 -6.39 -12.61 6.72
N ALA A 195 -6.71 -12.21 5.49
CA ALA A 195 -5.71 -12.00 4.43
C ALA A 195 -4.78 -10.81 4.75
N PHE A 196 -5.31 -9.74 5.36
CA PHE A 196 -4.50 -8.61 5.82
C PHE A 196 -3.50 -9.06 6.87
N LYS A 197 -3.96 -9.78 7.91
CA LYS A 197 -3.08 -10.28 8.98
C LYS A 197 -1.96 -11.14 8.41
N LYS A 198 -2.32 -12.14 7.58
CA LYS A 198 -1.32 -13.02 6.96
C LYS A 198 -0.27 -12.23 6.17
N ALA A 199 -0.69 -11.26 5.37
CA ALA A 199 0.23 -10.46 4.57
C ALA A 199 1.14 -9.54 5.39
N ILE A 200 0.59 -8.90 6.43
CA ILE A 200 1.30 -7.86 7.20
C ILE A 200 2.14 -8.46 8.34
N GLU A 201 1.74 -9.62 8.88
CA GLU A 201 2.49 -10.37 9.88
C GLU A 201 3.61 -11.23 9.27
N THR A 202 3.65 -11.39 7.93
CA THR A 202 4.77 -12.03 7.25
C THR A 202 6.04 -11.16 7.37
N GLN A 203 6.92 -11.54 8.31
CA GLN A 203 8.21 -10.87 8.61
C GLN A 203 9.37 -11.56 7.94
#